data_AF-A0A365NIG8-F1
#
_entry.id   AF-A0A365NIG8-F1
#
_cell.length_a   1.000
_cell.length_b   1.000
_cell.length_c   1.000
_cell.angle_alpha   90.00
_cell.angle_beta   90.00
_cell.angle_gamma   90.00
#
_symmetry.space_group_name_H-M   'P 1'
#
loop_
_entity.id
_entity.type
_entity.pdbx_description
1 polymer ?
#
loop_
_entity_poly.entity_id
_entity_poly.type
_entity_poly.pdbx_seq_one_letter_code
_entity_poly.pdbx_strand_id
1 'polypeptide(L)'
;MRAISKIIGFVPYGHDDSLILAALPFIIAFNIFCQVLPSNGLGLDIWFVEEDNIRIFLILIFASELSYATSLALVKLSILAFFLRIFPDQRFRIIVRWTTFFILVMCPLYLALILAQRRPLDLFWDGWRDKNPRGVMLSGNLIGITHGVWNVALDIWMMILPMTQLLKIGIKLKKKIGVMAMFGVGLFLTIVSSVRIPSLIVFSTSRNITADSVGIIIWSNIEICVGMMVACMPGARQFVRDIKLRLKRGNQSDASSTENIFIERTIETIQTDAEDTVTSSIVRPEEALLSK
;
A
#
# COMPACT_ATOMS: atom_id res chain seq x y z
N MET A 1 5.08 -8.13 4.98
CA MET A 1 5.37 -8.70 3.63
C MET A 1 6.12 -7.72 2.71
N ARG A 2 5.63 -6.51 2.39
CA ARG A 2 6.33 -5.56 1.50
C ARG A 2 7.71 -5.10 2.02
N ALA A 3 7.86 -4.83 3.32
CA ALA A 3 9.16 -4.47 3.90
C ALA A 3 10.15 -5.66 3.86
N ILE A 4 9.66 -6.85 4.19
CA ILE A 4 10.44 -8.10 4.20
C ILE A 4 10.92 -8.47 2.78
N SER A 5 10.07 -8.34 1.75
CA SER A 5 10.48 -8.62 0.36
C SER A 5 11.58 -7.69 -0.15
N LYS A 6 11.77 -6.53 0.49
CA LYS A 6 12.78 -5.52 0.13
C LYS A 6 14.05 -5.61 0.95
N ILE A 7 13.96 -5.94 2.23
CA ILE A 7 15.14 -6.29 3.04
C ILE A 7 15.90 -7.45 2.39
N ILE A 8 15.19 -8.36 1.71
CA ILE A 8 15.78 -9.48 0.97
C ILE A 8 16.07 -9.13 -0.51
N GLY A 9 15.88 -7.87 -0.95
CA GLY A 9 16.38 -7.36 -2.24
C GLY A 9 15.65 -7.83 -3.52
N PHE A 10 14.41 -8.31 -3.44
CA PHE A 10 13.77 -9.00 -4.57
C PHE A 10 13.09 -8.11 -5.65
N VAL A 11 12.87 -6.80 -5.41
CA VAL A 11 12.06 -5.93 -6.31
C VAL A 11 12.59 -4.48 -6.35
N PRO A 12 12.67 -3.81 -7.51
CA PRO A 12 13.11 -2.40 -7.62
C PRO A 12 12.19 -1.43 -6.87
N TYR A 13 12.78 -0.36 -6.30
CA TYR A 13 12.07 0.68 -5.55
C TYR A 13 11.06 1.44 -6.42
N GLY A 14 9.77 1.14 -6.25
CA GLY A 14 8.70 2.01 -6.74
C GLY A 14 8.40 3.12 -5.74
N HIS A 15 8.03 4.31 -6.24
CA HIS A 15 7.58 5.42 -5.40
C HIS A 15 6.38 5.04 -4.50
N ASP A 16 5.54 4.08 -4.92
CA ASP A 16 4.45 3.53 -4.13
C ASP A 16 4.93 2.87 -2.82
N ASP A 17 6.06 2.17 -2.86
CA ASP A 17 6.61 1.50 -1.69
C ASP A 17 7.27 2.45 -0.70
N SER A 18 7.81 3.58 -1.17
CA SER A 18 8.36 4.61 -0.27
C SER A 18 7.25 5.28 0.54
N LEU A 19 6.07 5.48 -0.08
CA LEU A 19 4.92 6.11 0.57
C LEU A 19 4.31 5.21 1.65
N ILE A 20 4.18 3.90 1.39
CA ILE A 20 3.68 2.98 2.41
C ILE A 20 4.68 2.80 3.56
N LEU A 21 5.99 2.81 3.28
CA LEU A 21 7.01 2.77 4.33
C LEU A 21 6.99 4.03 5.18
N ALA A 22 6.77 5.20 4.57
CA ALA A 22 6.57 6.47 5.27
C ALA A 22 5.27 6.49 6.10
N ALA A 23 4.23 5.74 5.71
CA ALA A 23 2.98 5.64 6.45
C ALA A 23 3.10 4.81 7.74
N LEU A 24 3.98 3.80 7.76
CA LEU A 24 4.14 2.88 8.90
C LEU A 24 4.40 3.56 10.25
N PRO A 25 5.32 4.52 10.41
CA PRO A 25 5.55 5.16 11.71
C PRO A 25 4.28 5.85 12.24
N PHE A 26 3.50 6.50 11.38
CA PHE A 26 2.25 7.15 11.79
C PHE A 26 1.17 6.14 12.20
N ILE A 27 1.11 4.98 11.54
CA ILE A 27 0.17 3.91 11.89
C ILE A 27 0.55 3.26 13.21
N ILE A 28 1.85 3.06 13.45
CA ILE A 28 2.36 2.55 14.73
C ILE A 28 2.06 3.55 15.84
N ALA A 29 2.36 4.84 15.64
CA ALA A 29 2.05 5.90 16.60
C ALA A 29 0.54 5.93 16.93
N PHE A 30 -0.33 5.91 15.91
CA PHE A 30 -1.78 5.86 16.10
C PHE A 30 -2.21 4.67 16.97
N ASN A 31 -1.68 3.47 16.70
CA ASN A 31 -2.00 2.29 17.50
C ASN A 31 -1.51 2.40 18.94
N ILE A 32 -0.30 2.93 19.16
CA ILE A 32 0.21 3.18 20.52
C ILE A 32 -0.73 4.12 21.27
N PHE A 33 -1.13 5.23 20.66
CA PHE A 33 -2.07 6.17 21.30
C PHE A 33 -3.40 5.49 21.63
N CYS A 34 -3.95 4.67 20.73
CA CYS A 34 -5.17 3.90 20.98
C CYS A 34 -5.08 2.96 22.18
N GLN A 35 -3.90 2.41 22.48
CA GLN A 35 -3.69 1.52 23.64
C GLN A 35 -3.50 2.30 24.95
N VAL A 36 -3.00 3.54 24.89
CA VAL A 36 -2.79 4.41 26.07
C VAL A 36 -4.06 5.18 26.44
N LEU A 37 -4.97 5.44 25.50
CA LEU A 37 -6.23 6.15 25.77
C LEU A 37 -7.12 5.48 26.85
N PRO A 38 -7.32 4.14 26.87
CA PRO A 38 -8.06 3.45 27.94
C PRO A 38 -7.56 3.70 29.35
N SER A 39 -6.24 3.70 29.57
CA SER A 39 -5.66 3.94 30.89
C SER A 39 -5.84 5.39 31.39
N ASN A 40 -6.19 6.31 30.48
CA ASN A 40 -6.41 7.73 30.77
C ASN A 40 -7.90 8.10 30.76
N GLY A 41 -8.79 7.10 30.83
CA GLY A 41 -10.23 7.31 31.03
C GLY A 41 -11.11 7.13 29.79
N LEU A 42 -10.57 6.68 28.64
CA LEU A 42 -11.39 6.40 27.45
C LEU A 42 -12.55 5.44 27.79
N GLY A 43 -13.78 5.83 27.43
CA GLY A 43 -14.99 5.05 27.70
C GLY A 43 -15.64 5.29 29.07
N LEU A 44 -15.01 6.07 29.95
CA LEU A 44 -15.65 6.57 31.17
C LEU A 44 -16.37 7.90 30.91
N ASP A 45 -17.42 8.16 31.68
CA ASP A 45 -18.01 9.50 31.71
C ASP A 45 -16.98 10.50 32.23
N ILE A 46 -16.89 11.66 31.58
CA ILE A 46 -15.87 12.68 31.83
C ILE A 46 -15.81 13.14 33.29
N TRP A 47 -16.92 13.03 34.02
CA TRP A 47 -17.06 13.39 35.43
C TRP A 47 -16.33 12.46 36.40
N PHE A 48 -15.98 11.24 35.98
CA PHE A 48 -15.26 10.26 36.80
C PHE A 48 -13.76 10.19 36.47
N VAL A 49 -13.29 11.01 35.53
CA VAL A 49 -11.89 11.05 35.11
C VAL A 49 -11.15 12.11 35.92
N GLU A 50 -10.00 11.74 36.48
CA GLU A 50 -9.12 12.68 37.20
C GLU A 50 -8.60 13.79 36.26
N GLU A 51 -8.50 15.02 36.77
CA GLU A 51 -8.17 16.21 35.96
C GLU A 51 -6.85 16.08 35.18
N ASP A 52 -5.83 15.48 35.79
CA ASP A 52 -4.53 15.23 35.14
C ASP A 52 -4.65 14.23 33.97
N ASN A 53 -5.53 13.24 34.11
CA ASN A 53 -5.81 12.25 33.06
C ASN A 53 -6.62 12.88 31.90
N ILE A 54 -7.50 13.86 32.17
CA ILE A 54 -8.25 14.59 31.13
C ILE A 54 -7.27 15.34 30.20
N ARG A 55 -6.26 16.00 30.76
CA ARG A 55 -5.27 16.73 29.98
C ARG A 55 -4.48 15.80 29.05
N ILE A 56 -3.98 14.68 29.60
CA ILE A 56 -3.23 13.66 28.83
C ILE A 56 -4.13 13.05 27.75
N PHE A 57 -5.39 12.75 28.08
CA PHE A 57 -6.39 12.23 27.16
C PHE A 57 -6.61 13.15 25.95
N LEU A 58 -6.79 14.46 26.18
CA LEU A 58 -6.97 15.44 25.10
C LEU A 58 -5.73 15.53 24.19
N ILE A 59 -4.53 15.52 24.76
CA ILE A 59 -3.27 15.51 24.00
C ILE A 59 -3.17 14.24 23.15
N LEU A 60 -3.51 13.08 23.70
CA LEU A 60 -3.47 11.79 22.99
C LEU A 60 -4.51 11.72 21.88
N ILE A 61 -5.73 12.21 22.09
CA ILE A 61 -6.75 12.30 21.03
C ILE A 61 -6.25 13.19 19.89
N PHE A 62 -5.70 14.36 20.20
CA PHE A 62 -5.18 15.28 19.20
C PHE A 62 -4.04 14.64 18.38
N ALA A 63 -3.07 14.02 19.06
CA ALA A 63 -1.97 13.33 18.41
C ALA A 63 -2.44 12.13 17.56
N SER A 64 -3.48 11.43 18.02
CA SER A 64 -4.11 10.33 17.27
C SER A 64 -4.80 10.84 16.01
N GLU A 65 -5.49 11.98 16.04
CA GLU A 65 -6.15 12.55 14.87
C GLU A 65 -5.13 12.95 13.79
N LEU A 66 -4.02 13.58 14.19
CA LEU A 66 -2.95 13.98 13.28
C LEU A 66 -2.28 12.76 12.61
N SER A 67 -1.99 11.73 13.42
CA SER A 67 -1.39 10.48 12.96
C SER A 67 -2.33 9.71 12.03
N TYR A 68 -3.62 9.69 12.38
CA TYR A 68 -4.69 9.11 11.58
C TYR A 68 -4.79 9.77 10.20
N ALA A 69 -4.94 11.10 10.14
CA ALA A 69 -5.11 11.82 8.88
C ALA A 69 -3.90 11.64 7.95
N THR A 70 -2.70 11.73 8.52
CA THR A 70 -1.44 11.58 7.77
C THR A 70 -1.26 10.16 7.23
N SER A 71 -1.49 9.15 8.06
CA SER A 71 -1.35 7.75 7.65
C SER A 71 -2.35 7.37 6.55
N LEU A 72 -3.62 7.77 6.68
CA LEU A 72 -4.64 7.49 5.68
C LEU A 72 -4.32 8.16 4.33
N ALA A 73 -3.87 9.42 4.34
CA ALA A 73 -3.45 10.11 3.13
C ALA A 73 -2.29 9.38 2.42
N LEU A 74 -1.27 8.95 3.17
CA LEU A 74 -0.14 8.21 2.61
C LEU A 74 -0.54 6.84 2.04
N VAL A 75 -1.45 6.13 2.72
CA VAL A 75 -2.02 4.87 2.22
C VAL A 75 -2.74 5.08 0.89
N LYS A 76 -3.59 6.13 0.79
CA LYS A 76 -4.28 6.47 -0.46
C LYS A 76 -3.29 6.84 -1.57
N LEU A 77 -2.29 7.68 -1.28
CA LEU A 77 -1.25 8.07 -2.24
C LEU A 77 -0.46 6.85 -2.76
N SER A 78 -0.14 5.88 -1.90
CA SER A 78 0.49 4.61 -2.29
C SER A 78 -0.38 3.81 -3.29
N ILE A 79 -1.69 3.72 -3.05
CA ILE A 79 -2.62 3.04 -3.97
C ILE A 79 -2.68 3.76 -5.32
N LEU A 80 -2.75 5.09 -5.34
CA LEU A 80 -2.77 5.87 -6.59
C LEU A 80 -1.46 5.74 -7.37
N ALA A 81 -0.32 5.77 -6.69
CA ALA A 81 0.99 5.54 -7.30
C ALA A 81 1.05 4.14 -7.95
N PHE A 82 0.46 3.13 -7.30
CA PHE A 82 0.32 1.81 -7.89
C PHE A 82 -0.59 1.82 -9.14
N PHE A 83 -1.69 2.56 -9.14
CA PHE A 83 -2.57 2.69 -10.31
C PHE A 83 -1.85 3.29 -11.52
N LEU A 84 -0.99 4.30 -11.32
CA LEU A 84 -0.15 4.87 -12.39
C LEU A 84 0.84 3.85 -12.98
N ARG A 85 1.35 2.94 -12.15
CA ARG A 85 2.29 1.90 -12.56
C ARG A 85 1.64 0.79 -13.37
N ILE A 86 0.43 0.39 -13.02
CA ILE A 86 -0.23 -0.78 -13.64
C ILE A 86 -1.00 -0.45 -14.92
N PHE A 87 -1.62 0.73 -15.00
CA PHE A 87 -2.43 1.13 -16.16
C PHE A 87 -1.62 2.05 -17.09
N PRO A 88 -1.41 1.67 -18.36
CA PRO A 88 -0.69 2.49 -19.33
C PRO A 88 -1.57 3.58 -19.98
N ASP A 89 -2.90 3.54 -19.83
CA ASP A 89 -3.83 4.48 -20.45
C ASP A 89 -3.58 5.94 -20.02
N GLN A 90 -3.42 6.84 -20.99
CA GLN A 90 -2.99 8.22 -20.74
C GLN A 90 -4.10 9.05 -20.11
N ARG A 91 -5.36 8.87 -20.54
CA ARG A 91 -6.51 9.58 -19.95
C ARG A 91 -6.67 9.20 -18.48
N PHE A 92 -6.58 7.91 -18.18
CA PHE A 92 -6.58 7.39 -16.82
C PHE A 92 -5.45 7.98 -15.96
N ARG A 93 -4.23 8.03 -16.48
CA ARG A 93 -3.07 8.60 -15.76
C ARG A 93 -3.25 10.07 -15.40
N ILE A 94 -3.86 10.85 -16.28
CA ILE A 94 -4.17 12.26 -16.00
C ILE A 94 -5.14 12.36 -14.82
N ILE A 95 -6.23 11.60 -14.83
CA ILE A 95 -7.23 11.60 -13.74
C ILE A 95 -6.60 11.17 -12.41
N VAL A 96 -5.78 10.12 -12.42
CA VAL A 96 -5.08 9.65 -11.20
C VAL A 96 -4.12 10.71 -10.69
N ARG A 97 -3.34 11.39 -11.55
CA ARG A 97 -2.45 12.48 -11.13
C ARG A 97 -3.20 13.66 -10.52
N TRP A 98 -4.34 14.05 -11.08
CA TRP A 98 -5.20 15.08 -10.49
C TRP A 98 -5.72 14.65 -9.12
N THR A 99 -6.11 13.39 -8.97
CA THR A 99 -6.54 12.85 -7.68
C THR A 99 -5.38 12.82 -6.66
N THR A 100 -4.16 12.46 -7.09
CA THR A 100 -2.94 12.52 -6.26
C THR A 100 -2.66 13.95 -5.82
N PHE A 101 -2.72 14.92 -6.73
CA PHE A 101 -2.52 16.33 -6.43
C PHE A 101 -3.56 16.85 -5.44
N PHE A 102 -4.83 16.49 -5.65
CA PHE A 102 -5.91 16.83 -4.73
C PHE A 102 -5.63 16.34 -3.30
N ILE A 103 -5.22 15.08 -3.12
CA ILE A 103 -4.87 14.53 -1.80
C ILE A 103 -3.65 15.25 -1.20
N LEU A 104 -2.63 15.56 -2.01
CA LEU A 104 -1.43 16.27 -1.57
C LEU A 104 -1.69 17.70 -1.11
N VAL A 105 -2.74 18.35 -1.62
CA VAL A 105 -3.16 19.69 -1.18
C VAL A 105 -4.11 19.61 0.02
N MET A 106 -5.07 18.69 -0.01
CA MET A 106 -6.10 18.58 1.02
C MET A 106 -5.55 18.07 2.36
N CYS A 107 -4.59 17.15 2.33
CA CYS A 107 -3.96 16.63 3.55
C CYS A 107 -3.30 17.75 4.40
N PRO A 108 -2.33 18.53 3.89
CA PRO A 108 -1.71 19.59 4.68
C PRO A 108 -2.69 20.70 5.05
N LEU A 109 -3.68 21.00 4.20
CA LEU A 109 -4.75 21.94 4.55
C LEU A 109 -5.54 21.44 5.77
N TYR A 110 -5.92 20.17 5.79
CA TYR A 110 -6.63 19.58 6.92
C TYR A 110 -5.78 19.56 8.20
N LEU A 111 -4.49 19.20 8.09
CA LEU A 111 -3.56 19.26 9.22
C LEU A 111 -3.43 20.69 9.76
N ALA A 112 -3.36 21.69 8.88
CA ALA A 112 -3.33 23.10 9.28
C ALA A 112 -4.64 23.52 9.98
N LEU A 113 -5.79 23.03 9.53
CA LEU A 113 -7.09 23.28 10.16
C LEU A 113 -7.18 22.63 11.55
N ILE A 114 -6.68 21.40 11.72
CA ILE A 114 -6.58 20.74 13.04
C ILE A 114 -5.71 21.57 13.98
N LEU A 115 -4.52 21.99 13.53
CA LEU A 115 -3.60 22.83 14.31
C LEU A 115 -4.16 24.23 14.61
N ALA A 116 -5.11 24.70 13.80
CA ALA A 116 -5.77 25.99 13.97
C ALA A 116 -7.10 25.90 14.75
N GLN A 117 -7.51 24.70 15.21
CA GLN A 117 -8.79 24.52 15.91
C GLN A 117 -8.94 25.43 17.13
N ARG A 118 -7.85 25.60 17.91
CA ARG A 118 -7.78 26.59 18.99
C ARG A 118 -6.46 27.34 18.96
N ARG A 119 -6.52 28.66 19.16
CA ARG A 119 -5.35 29.55 19.24
C ARG A 119 -5.40 30.38 20.53
N PRO A 120 -4.36 30.34 21.39
CA PRO A 120 -3.21 29.41 21.42
C PRO A 120 -3.59 27.93 21.51
N LEU A 121 -2.70 27.05 21.04
CA LEU A 121 -2.88 25.57 21.08
C LEU A 121 -3.11 25.07 22.50
N ASP A 122 -2.54 25.76 23.49
CA ASP A 122 -2.68 25.44 24.91
C ASP A 122 -4.14 25.40 25.39
N LEU A 123 -5.01 26.18 24.74
CA LEU A 123 -6.45 26.18 25.01
C LEU A 123 -7.13 24.88 24.57
N PHE A 124 -6.50 24.05 23.76
CA PHE A 124 -7.07 22.76 23.37
C PHE A 124 -7.11 21.80 24.56
N TRP A 125 -6.04 21.75 25.36
CA TRP A 125 -5.92 20.82 26.49
C TRP A 125 -6.18 21.48 27.85
N ASP A 126 -5.98 22.79 28.01
CA ASP A 126 -6.23 23.51 29.27
C ASP A 126 -7.55 24.33 29.21
N GLY A 127 -8.15 24.52 28.04
CA GLY A 127 -9.32 25.38 27.85
C GLY A 127 -10.63 24.84 28.44
N TRP A 128 -10.65 23.59 28.94
CA TRP A 128 -11.78 23.07 29.72
C TRP A 128 -11.84 23.66 31.14
N ARG A 129 -10.72 24.21 31.64
CA ARG A 129 -10.60 24.79 32.99
C ARG A 129 -11.21 26.19 33.08
N ASP A 130 -11.27 26.91 31.97
CA ASP A 130 -11.81 28.27 31.89
C ASP A 130 -13.19 28.30 31.22
N LYS A 131 -14.16 28.94 31.88
CA LYS A 131 -15.55 29.05 31.38
C LYS A 131 -15.69 29.95 30.14
N ASN A 132 -14.74 30.86 29.92
CA ASN A 132 -14.66 31.76 28.75
C ASN A 132 -13.20 31.87 28.27
N PRO A 133 -12.69 30.85 27.56
CA PRO A 133 -11.31 30.88 27.08
C PRO A 133 -11.17 31.97 26.01
N ARG A 134 -10.28 32.96 26.22
CA ARG A 134 -10.00 34.01 25.22
C ARG A 134 -9.19 33.41 24.07
N GLY A 135 -9.81 33.22 22.90
CA GLY A 135 -9.13 32.70 21.72
C GLY A 135 -10.08 32.48 20.54
N VAL A 136 -9.50 32.27 19.35
CA VAL A 136 -10.28 31.84 18.17
C VAL A 136 -10.58 30.36 18.32
N MET A 137 -11.87 30.01 18.26
CA MET A 137 -12.34 28.63 18.28
C MET A 137 -12.96 28.29 16.93
N LEU A 138 -12.31 27.38 16.21
CA LEU A 138 -12.91 26.77 15.04
C LEU A 138 -13.66 25.50 15.49
N SER A 139 -14.83 25.25 14.90
CA SER A 139 -15.64 24.09 15.25
C SER A 139 -14.96 22.79 14.80
N GLY A 140 -14.23 22.14 15.71
CA GLY A 140 -13.54 20.86 15.46
C GLY A 140 -14.48 19.77 14.91
N ASN A 141 -15.72 19.76 15.37
CA ASN A 141 -16.75 18.83 14.89
C ASN A 141 -17.05 18.99 13.40
N LEU A 142 -17.16 20.23 12.90
CA LEU A 142 -17.41 20.49 11.49
C LEU A 142 -16.21 20.08 10.62
N ILE A 143 -15.00 20.32 11.13
CA ILE A 143 -13.74 19.91 10.49
C ILE A 143 -13.70 18.38 10.37
N GLY A 144 -13.96 17.66 11.46
CA GLY A 144 -14.01 16.20 11.48
C GLY A 144 -15.06 15.60 10.56
N ILE A 145 -16.29 16.14 10.55
CA ILE A 145 -17.37 15.66 9.67
C ILE A 145 -17.02 15.89 8.20
N THR A 146 -16.56 17.10 7.83
CA THR A 146 -16.20 17.42 6.44
C THR A 146 -15.07 16.53 5.94
N HIS A 147 -14.06 16.27 6.76
CA HIS A 147 -12.98 15.35 6.43
C HIS A 147 -13.43 13.90 6.34
N GLY A 148 -14.32 13.45 7.23
CA GLY A 148 -14.94 12.13 7.14
C GLY A 148 -15.66 11.94 5.80
N VAL A 149 -16.54 12.88 5.44
CA VAL A 149 -17.30 12.84 4.18
C VAL A 149 -16.37 12.82 2.95
N TRP A 150 -15.37 13.71 2.91
CA TRP A 150 -14.41 13.74 1.81
C TRP A 150 -13.58 12.45 1.71
N ASN A 151 -13.22 11.84 2.84
CA ASN A 151 -12.51 10.58 2.81
C ASN A 151 -13.34 9.45 2.21
N VAL A 152 -14.60 9.29 2.64
CA VAL A 152 -15.50 8.28 2.07
C VAL A 152 -15.72 8.54 0.57
N ALA A 153 -15.91 9.79 0.16
CA ALA A 153 -16.05 10.15 -1.24
C ALA A 153 -14.81 9.76 -2.06
N LEU A 154 -13.61 9.99 -1.52
CA LEU A 154 -12.36 9.58 -2.16
C LEU A 154 -12.23 8.05 -2.24
N ASP A 155 -12.69 7.30 -1.24
CA ASP A 155 -12.63 5.83 -1.27
C ASP A 155 -13.56 5.26 -2.35
N ILE A 156 -14.77 5.81 -2.49
CA ILE A 156 -15.70 5.46 -3.57
C ILE A 156 -15.10 5.83 -4.94
N TRP A 157 -14.53 7.04 -5.07
CA TRP A 157 -13.89 7.48 -6.31
C TRP A 157 -12.73 6.57 -6.71
N MET A 158 -11.86 6.22 -5.76
CA MET A 158 -10.73 5.31 -5.97
C MET A 158 -11.17 3.90 -6.35
N MET A 159 -12.36 3.46 -5.92
CA MET A 159 -12.96 2.19 -6.32
C MET A 159 -13.50 2.23 -7.76
N ILE A 160 -14.08 3.35 -8.21
CA ILE A 160 -14.62 3.52 -9.56
C ILE A 160 -13.50 3.55 -10.61
N LEU A 161 -12.36 4.17 -10.29
CA LEU A 161 -11.20 4.31 -11.18
C LEU A 161 -10.79 2.98 -11.86
N PRO A 162 -10.41 1.91 -11.14
CA PRO A 162 -10.02 0.64 -11.75
C PRO A 162 -11.19 -0.08 -12.45
N MET A 163 -12.43 0.13 -12.01
CA MET A 163 -13.61 -0.48 -12.63
C MET A 163 -13.81 0.04 -14.06
N THR A 164 -13.65 1.36 -14.27
CA THR A 164 -13.79 1.97 -15.61
C THR A 164 -12.78 1.42 -16.62
N GLN A 165 -11.58 1.05 -16.14
CA GLN A 165 -10.54 0.43 -16.97
C GLN A 165 -10.80 -1.05 -17.21
N LEU A 166 -11.38 -1.76 -16.24
CA LEU A 166 -11.70 -3.17 -16.37
C LEU A 166 -12.77 -3.43 -17.45
N LEU A 167 -13.77 -2.56 -17.56
CA LEU A 167 -14.85 -2.68 -18.54
C LEU A 167 -14.36 -2.50 -19.99
N LYS A 168 -13.25 -1.78 -20.19
CA LYS A 168 -12.71 -1.48 -21.52
C LYS A 168 -11.76 -2.55 -22.06
N ILE A 169 -11.24 -3.44 -21.20
CA ILE A 169 -10.18 -4.38 -21.57
C ILE A 169 -10.72 -5.81 -21.52
N GLY A 170 -10.65 -6.52 -22.65
CA GLY A 170 -10.93 -7.97 -22.75
C GLY A 170 -9.89 -8.82 -22.02
N ILE A 171 -9.86 -8.75 -20.69
CA ILE A 171 -8.83 -9.38 -19.85
C ILE A 171 -9.08 -10.90 -19.70
N LYS A 172 -8.04 -11.71 -19.91
CA LYS A 172 -8.04 -13.17 -19.65
C LYS A 172 -8.43 -13.48 -18.19
N LEU A 173 -9.23 -14.54 -17.97
CA LEU A 173 -9.86 -14.91 -16.69
C LEU A 173 -8.92 -14.88 -15.46
N LYS A 174 -7.67 -15.35 -15.62
CA LYS A 174 -6.66 -15.36 -14.53
C LYS A 174 -6.30 -13.95 -14.02
N LYS A 175 -6.28 -12.95 -14.89
CA LYS A 175 -6.04 -11.55 -14.50
C LYS A 175 -7.32 -10.91 -13.94
N LYS A 176 -8.50 -11.33 -14.42
CA LYS A 176 -9.81 -10.89 -13.95
C LYS A 176 -10.03 -11.22 -12.46
N ILE A 177 -9.73 -12.44 -12.03
CA ILE A 177 -9.85 -12.86 -10.61
C ILE A 177 -9.05 -11.96 -9.67
N GLY A 178 -7.79 -11.65 -10.01
CA GLY A 178 -6.96 -10.79 -9.17
C GLY A 178 -7.49 -9.36 -9.06
N VAL A 179 -8.16 -8.84 -10.09
CA VAL A 179 -8.79 -7.51 -10.01
C VAL A 179 -10.13 -7.56 -9.27
N MET A 180 -10.91 -8.63 -9.43
CA MET A 180 -12.14 -8.85 -8.64
C MET A 180 -11.84 -8.95 -7.14
N ALA A 181 -10.74 -9.61 -6.76
CA ALA A 181 -10.28 -9.66 -5.36
C ALA A 181 -9.92 -8.26 -4.83
N MET A 182 -9.19 -7.45 -5.61
CA MET A 182 -8.87 -6.07 -5.24
C MET A 182 -10.13 -5.21 -5.11
N PHE A 183 -11.12 -5.41 -5.98
CA PHE A 183 -12.41 -4.72 -5.92
C PHE A 183 -13.20 -5.10 -4.66
N GLY A 184 -13.26 -6.38 -4.31
CA GLY A 184 -13.96 -6.84 -3.11
C GLY A 184 -13.43 -6.20 -1.82
N VAL A 185 -12.11 -6.06 -1.69
CA VAL A 185 -11.54 -5.41 -0.50
C VAL A 185 -11.69 -3.88 -0.55
N GLY A 186 -11.65 -3.27 -1.73
CA GLY A 186 -11.99 -1.86 -1.90
C GLY A 186 -13.44 -1.56 -1.48
N LEU A 187 -14.39 -2.42 -1.86
CA LEU A 187 -15.78 -2.32 -1.43
C LEU A 187 -15.91 -2.47 0.09
N PHE A 188 -15.23 -3.45 0.68
CA PHE A 188 -15.21 -3.62 2.13
C PHE A 188 -14.67 -2.37 2.85
N LEU A 189 -13.59 -1.77 2.34
CA LEU A 189 -13.06 -0.51 2.86
C LEU A 189 -14.10 0.62 2.80
N THR A 190 -14.78 0.80 1.67
CA THR A 190 -15.81 1.85 1.53
C THR A 190 -16.97 1.67 2.51
N ILE A 191 -17.35 0.43 2.83
CA ILE A 191 -18.38 0.13 3.83
C ILE A 191 -17.88 0.53 5.22
N VAL A 192 -16.68 0.12 5.60
CA VAL A 192 -16.06 0.47 6.89
C VAL A 192 -15.98 1.99 7.06
N SER A 193 -15.50 2.71 6.05
CA SER A 193 -15.40 4.17 6.07
C SER A 193 -16.78 4.85 6.15
N SER A 194 -17.82 4.27 5.55
CA SER A 194 -19.19 4.79 5.62
C SER A 194 -19.81 4.63 7.01
N VAL A 195 -19.58 3.48 7.67
CA VAL A 195 -20.10 3.19 9.02
C VAL A 195 -19.49 4.11 10.09
N ARG A 196 -18.34 4.73 9.80
CA ARG A 196 -17.72 5.72 10.67
C ARG A 196 -18.47 7.07 10.71
N ILE A 197 -19.18 7.47 9.65
CA ILE A 197 -19.84 8.79 9.63
C ILE A 197 -20.86 8.95 10.78
N PRO A 198 -21.73 7.97 11.06
CA PRO A 198 -22.61 8.03 12.22
C PRO A 198 -21.90 8.22 13.57
N SER A 199 -20.76 7.55 13.80
CA SER A 199 -20.01 7.70 15.06
C SER A 199 -19.39 9.09 15.20
N LEU A 200 -18.96 9.70 14.08
CA LEU A 200 -18.55 11.11 14.03
C LEU A 200 -19.70 12.07 14.36
N ILE A 201 -20.91 11.79 13.90
CA ILE A 201 -22.11 12.63 14.18
C ILE A 201 -22.50 12.54 15.66
N VAL A 202 -22.47 11.34 16.25
CA VAL A 202 -22.77 11.13 17.68
C VAL A 202 -21.76 11.89 18.55
N PHE A 203 -20.46 11.74 18.26
CA PHE A 203 -19.41 12.49 18.92
C PHE A 203 -19.57 14.02 18.78
N SER A 204 -19.97 14.48 17.59
CA SER A 204 -20.20 15.91 17.34
C SER A 204 -21.36 16.50 18.16
N THR A 205 -22.29 15.67 18.62
CA THR A 205 -23.54 16.12 19.26
C THR A 205 -23.52 15.92 20.77
N SER A 206 -22.66 15.02 21.27
CA SER A 206 -22.62 14.64 22.67
C SER A 206 -21.82 15.60 23.55
N ARG A 207 -22.21 15.66 24.84
CA ARG A 207 -21.48 16.37 25.90
C ARG A 207 -20.37 15.52 26.53
N ASN A 208 -20.39 14.19 26.34
CA ASN A 208 -19.42 13.26 26.92
C ASN A 208 -18.39 12.84 25.87
N ILE A 209 -17.38 13.69 25.65
CA ILE A 209 -16.29 13.47 24.68
C ILE A 209 -15.60 12.11 24.94
N THR A 210 -15.36 11.77 26.20
CA THR A 210 -14.58 10.59 26.60
C THR A 210 -15.27 9.26 26.31
N ALA A 211 -16.59 9.19 26.46
CA ALA A 211 -17.38 7.99 26.20
C ALA A 211 -17.61 7.76 24.70
N ASP A 212 -17.96 8.82 23.96
CA ASP A 212 -18.31 8.71 22.54
C ASP A 212 -17.10 8.63 21.60
N SER A 213 -15.90 8.98 22.10
CA SER A 213 -14.64 8.79 21.38
C SER A 213 -14.33 7.32 21.09
N VAL A 214 -14.84 6.39 21.90
CA VAL A 214 -14.59 4.94 21.76
C VAL A 214 -14.98 4.45 20.37
N GLY A 215 -16.18 4.82 19.91
CA GLY A 215 -16.68 4.41 18.60
C GLY A 215 -15.80 4.94 17.47
N ILE A 216 -15.42 6.21 17.53
CA ILE A 216 -14.55 6.83 16.51
C ILE A 216 -13.20 6.12 16.45
N ILE A 217 -12.59 5.83 17.59
CA ILE A 217 -11.28 5.20 17.66
C ILE A 217 -11.31 3.78 17.08
N ILE A 218 -12.32 2.99 17.45
CA ILE A 218 -12.49 1.62 16.93
C ILE A 218 -12.66 1.64 15.41
N TRP A 219 -13.58 2.46 14.90
CA TRP A 219 -13.83 2.55 13.45
C TRP A 219 -12.59 3.07 12.69
N SER A 220 -11.87 4.05 13.25
CA SER A 220 -10.64 4.58 12.65
C SER A 220 -9.51 3.54 12.61
N ASN A 221 -9.41 2.68 13.63
CA ASN A 221 -8.42 1.60 13.66
C ASN A 221 -8.73 0.53 12.59
N ILE A 222 -9.99 0.09 12.52
CA ILE A 222 -10.44 -0.85 11.48
C ILE A 222 -10.18 -0.26 10.09
N GLU A 223 -10.51 1.01 9.88
CA GLU A 223 -10.29 1.71 8.60
C GLU A 223 -8.82 1.72 8.18
N ILE A 224 -7.88 2.07 9.07
CA ILE A 224 -6.44 2.02 8.77
C ILE A 224 -5.97 0.61 8.47
N CYS A 225 -6.40 -0.38 9.26
CA CYS A 225 -6.00 -1.78 9.07
C CYS A 225 -6.46 -2.31 7.71
N VAL A 226 -7.72 -2.08 7.36
CA VAL A 226 -8.29 -2.49 6.07
C VAL A 226 -7.64 -1.70 4.93
N GLY A 227 -7.43 -0.39 5.09
CA GLY A 227 -6.74 0.45 4.11
C GLY A 227 -5.32 -0.05 3.82
N MET A 228 -4.57 -0.44 4.85
CA MET A 228 -3.25 -1.03 4.70
C MET A 228 -3.30 -2.38 3.96
N MET A 229 -4.29 -3.24 4.27
CA MET A 229 -4.49 -4.49 3.56
C MET A 229 -4.73 -4.23 2.06
N VAL A 230 -5.63 -3.30 1.72
CA VAL A 230 -5.91 -2.88 0.33
C VAL A 230 -4.65 -2.37 -0.35
N ALA A 231 -3.85 -1.52 0.31
CA ALA A 231 -2.60 -1.02 -0.25
C ALA A 231 -1.55 -2.12 -0.47
N CYS A 232 -1.53 -3.15 0.36
CA CYS A 232 -0.58 -4.26 0.24
C CYS A 232 -0.95 -5.28 -0.84
N MET A 233 -2.25 -5.49 -1.11
CA MET A 233 -2.74 -6.46 -2.10
C MET A 233 -2.13 -6.32 -3.52
N PRO A 234 -2.08 -5.12 -4.12
CA PRO A 234 -1.50 -4.96 -5.44
C PRO A 234 -0.01 -5.36 -5.52
N GLY A 235 0.77 -5.03 -4.49
CA GLY A 235 2.17 -5.43 -4.37
C GLY A 235 2.31 -6.94 -4.15
N ALA A 236 1.45 -7.53 -3.31
CA ALA A 236 1.43 -8.98 -3.10
C ALA A 236 1.14 -9.74 -4.41
N ARG A 237 0.22 -9.24 -5.25
CA ARG A 237 -0.07 -9.83 -6.56
C ARG A 237 1.14 -9.79 -7.50
N GLN A 238 1.86 -8.67 -7.54
CA GLN A 238 3.09 -8.55 -8.35
C GLN A 238 4.17 -9.51 -7.85
N PHE A 239 4.37 -9.57 -6.53
CA PHE A 239 5.33 -10.47 -5.90
C PHE A 239 5.06 -11.95 -6.21
N VAL A 240 3.81 -12.40 -6.08
CA VAL A 240 3.43 -13.78 -6.42
C VAL A 240 3.66 -14.09 -7.90
N ARG A 241 3.40 -13.13 -8.79
CA ARG A 241 3.66 -13.31 -10.23
C ARG A 241 5.15 -13.47 -10.50
N ASP A 242 5.98 -12.63 -9.90
CA ASP A 242 7.41 -12.60 -10.15
C ASP A 242 8.10 -13.86 -9.57
N ILE A 243 7.66 -14.35 -8.41
CA ILE A 243 8.09 -15.64 -7.87
C ILE A 243 7.74 -16.79 -8.81
N LYS A 244 6.48 -16.86 -9.29
CA LYS A 244 6.05 -17.93 -10.22
C LYS A 244 6.86 -17.94 -11.51
N LEU A 245 7.18 -16.76 -12.04
CA LEU A 245 8.02 -16.63 -13.24
C LEU A 245 9.46 -17.10 -12.96
N ARG A 246 10.03 -16.77 -11.80
CA ARG A 246 11.38 -17.22 -11.42
C ARG A 246 11.45 -18.72 -11.15
N LEU A 247 10.46 -19.31 -10.47
CA LEU A 247 10.38 -20.77 -10.29
C LEU A 247 10.27 -21.50 -11.63
N LYS A 248 9.48 -20.98 -12.57
CA LYS A 248 9.39 -21.54 -13.92
C LYS A 248 10.72 -21.42 -14.68
N ARG A 249 11.46 -20.32 -14.48
CA ARG A 249 12.77 -20.08 -15.11
C ARG A 249 13.85 -20.99 -14.50
N GLY A 250 13.84 -21.22 -13.19
CA GLY A 250 14.71 -22.18 -12.50
C GLY A 250 14.50 -23.61 -13.00
N ASN A 251 13.24 -24.08 -13.06
CA ASN A 251 12.94 -25.40 -13.63
C ASN A 251 13.35 -25.55 -15.11
N GLN A 252 13.31 -24.47 -15.92
CA GLN A 252 13.79 -24.52 -17.30
C GLN A 252 15.31 -24.56 -17.40
N SER A 253 16.02 -23.86 -16.51
CA SER A 253 17.48 -23.92 -16.44
C SER A 253 17.96 -25.31 -16.04
N ASP A 254 17.35 -25.94 -15.02
CA ASP A 254 17.74 -27.30 -14.59
C ASP A 254 17.42 -28.36 -15.65
N ALA A 255 16.29 -28.23 -16.36
CA ALA A 255 15.94 -29.14 -17.45
C ALA A 255 16.91 -29.02 -18.65
N SER A 256 17.27 -27.78 -19.05
CA SER A 256 18.22 -27.55 -20.13
C SER A 256 19.66 -27.96 -19.76
N SER A 257 20.07 -27.76 -18.51
CA SER A 257 21.37 -28.26 -18.03
C SER A 257 21.42 -29.78 -18.00
N THR A 258 20.34 -30.45 -17.59
CA THR A 258 20.27 -31.92 -17.61
C THR A 258 20.30 -32.47 -19.03
N GLU A 259 19.61 -31.83 -19.96
CA GLU A 259 19.59 -32.23 -21.38
C GLU A 259 20.96 -32.05 -22.06
N ASN A 260 21.64 -30.92 -21.83
CA ASN A 260 22.99 -30.68 -22.36
C ASN A 260 24.02 -31.66 -21.77
N ILE A 261 23.95 -31.97 -20.47
CA ILE A 261 24.84 -32.97 -19.83
C ILE A 261 24.61 -34.37 -20.41
N PHE A 262 23.36 -34.73 -20.73
CA PHE A 262 23.06 -36.02 -21.35
C PHE A 262 23.53 -36.09 -22.81
N ILE A 263 23.36 -35.02 -23.58
CA ILE A 263 23.86 -34.96 -24.97
C ILE A 263 25.39 -35.05 -25.00
N GLU A 264 26.07 -34.31 -24.12
CA GLU A 264 27.54 -34.28 -24.06
C GLU A 264 28.13 -35.65 -23.65
N ARG A 265 27.54 -36.32 -22.64
CA ARG A 265 27.97 -37.68 -22.25
C ARG A 265 27.68 -38.76 -23.29
N THR A 266 26.63 -38.59 -24.09
CA THR A 266 26.25 -39.59 -25.11
C THR A 266 27.20 -39.53 -26.32
N ILE A 267 27.73 -38.35 -26.65
CA ILE A 267 28.66 -38.17 -27.79
C ILE A 267 30.08 -38.67 -27.44
N GLU A 268 30.55 -38.51 -26.20
CA GLU A 268 31.89 -38.98 -25.80
C GLU A 268 32.03 -40.52 -25.75
N THR A 269 30.93 -41.29 -25.77
CA THR A 269 30.98 -42.75 -25.64
C THR A 269 30.98 -43.50 -27.00
N ILE A 270 30.91 -42.80 -28.14
CA ILE A 270 30.79 -43.45 -29.47
C ILE A 270 32.08 -43.39 -30.32
N GLN A 271 33.14 -42.70 -29.88
CA GLN A 271 34.42 -42.70 -30.61
C GLN A 271 35.52 -43.45 -29.86
N THR A 272 35.45 -44.78 -29.87
CA THR A 272 36.62 -45.66 -30.06
C THR A 272 36.14 -47.07 -30.35
N ASP A 273 36.79 -47.70 -31.32
CA ASP A 273 36.73 -49.13 -31.67
C ASP A 273 35.77 -49.53 -32.80
N ALA A 274 36.04 -49.04 -34.02
CA ALA A 274 35.85 -49.83 -35.23
C ALA A 274 36.71 -49.30 -36.40
N GLU A 275 37.37 -50.25 -37.09
CA GLU A 275 37.96 -50.18 -38.44
C GLU A 275 39.40 -49.67 -38.65
N ASP A 276 40.34 -50.58 -38.37
CA ASP A 276 41.18 -51.28 -39.36
C ASP A 276 41.87 -50.53 -40.53
N THR A 277 43.19 -50.44 -40.42
CA THR A 277 44.20 -51.19 -41.21
C THR A 277 44.16 -51.17 -42.77
N VAL A 278 45.21 -50.59 -43.38
CA VAL A 278 45.79 -50.75 -44.75
C VAL A 278 44.92 -50.21 -45.93
N THR A 279 45.36 -49.35 -46.87
CA THR A 279 46.48 -49.51 -47.81
C THR A 279 46.59 -48.30 -48.77
N SER A 280 47.80 -48.10 -49.29
CA SER A 280 48.14 -47.59 -50.64
C SER A 280 48.62 -46.15 -50.80
N SER A 281 49.93 -46.03 -50.57
CA SER A 281 50.83 -45.10 -51.24
C SER A 281 51.10 -45.56 -52.69
N ILE A 282 50.56 -44.90 -53.72
CA ILE A 282 51.14 -44.90 -55.08
C ILE A 282 50.85 -43.52 -55.72
N VAL A 283 51.88 -42.70 -55.89
CA VAL A 283 51.86 -41.45 -56.67
C VAL A 283 53.02 -41.48 -57.66
N ARG A 284 52.71 -41.63 -58.96
CA ARG A 284 53.38 -41.08 -60.17
C ARG A 284 52.81 -41.78 -61.42
N PRO A 285 52.52 -41.03 -62.49
CA PRO A 285 53.59 -40.65 -63.43
C PRO A 285 53.44 -39.24 -64.02
N GLU A 286 54.56 -38.59 -64.34
CA GLU A 286 54.61 -37.68 -65.50
C GLU A 286 56.01 -37.74 -66.13
N GLU A 287 55.98 -37.78 -67.45
CA GLU A 287 57.07 -38.04 -68.38
C GLU A 287 57.97 -36.81 -68.56
N ALA A 288 59.28 -37.02 -68.62
CA ALA A 288 60.23 -36.02 -69.10
C ALA A 288 61.04 -36.61 -70.26
N LEU A 289 60.57 -36.22 -71.45
CA LEU A 289 61.16 -36.17 -72.78
C LEU A 289 62.65 -36.50 -72.94
N LEU A 290 62.88 -37.41 -73.88
CA LEU A 290 64.11 -37.66 -74.63
C LEU A 290 64.57 -36.41 -75.40
N SER A 291 65.83 -36.01 -75.22
CA SER A 291 66.63 -35.38 -76.27
C SER A 291 68.07 -35.89 -76.20
N LYS A 292 68.49 -36.55 -77.29
CA LYS A 292 69.79 -37.15 -77.66
C LYS A 292 70.05 -38.59 -77.23
#